data_AF-A0AAW7HD53-F1
#
_entry.id   AF-A0AAW7HD53-F1
#
_cell.length_a   1.000
_cell.length_b   1.000
_cell.length_c   1.000
_cell.angle_alpha   90.00
_cell.angle_beta   90.00
_cell.angle_gamma   90.00
#
_symmetry.space_group_name_H-M   'P 1'
#
loop_
_entity.id
_entity.type
_entity.pdbx_description
1 polymer ?
#
loop_
_entity_poly.entity_id
_entity_poly.type
_entity_poly.pdbx_seq_one_letter_code
_entity_poly.pdbx_strand_id
1 'polypeptide(L)'
;MTDQVMHIFAPDQSKITPFITKVEMLLGGILQVMFPDGTLQFADQDQRPVILFSPRLPEPELEEFCRLNIKMYEQHYQQHKEAIDNFETRPITQFW
;
A
#
# COMPACT_ATOMS: atom_id res chain seq x y z
N MET A 1 -1.02 23.05 -8.79
CA MET A 1 0.29 22.44 -9.04
C MET A 1 0.04 20.95 -8.98
N THR A 2 0.24 20.23 -10.08
CA THR A 2 0.08 18.77 -10.10
C THR A 2 1.27 18.17 -9.38
N ASP A 3 1.05 17.67 -8.17
CA ASP A 3 2.02 16.89 -7.41
C ASP A 3 2.42 15.68 -8.27
N GLN A 4 3.64 15.70 -8.80
CA GLN A 4 4.18 14.56 -9.54
C GLN A 4 4.44 13.42 -8.55
N VAL A 5 3.62 12.39 -8.63
CA VAL A 5 3.80 11.12 -7.91
C VAL A 5 4.94 10.36 -8.59
N MET A 6 5.91 9.91 -7.80
CA MET A 6 7.04 9.09 -8.26
C MET A 6 6.90 7.66 -7.72
N HIS A 7 7.17 6.67 -8.58
CA HIS A 7 7.36 5.27 -8.19
C HIS A 7 8.86 4.96 -8.25
N ILE A 8 9.44 4.46 -7.15
CA ILE A 8 10.88 4.16 -7.04
C ILE A 8 11.06 2.65 -6.88
N PHE A 9 11.91 2.03 -7.71
CA PHE A 9 12.32 0.65 -7.52
C PHE A 9 13.55 0.59 -6.60
N ALA A 10 13.41 0.05 -5.38
CA ALA A 10 14.46 -0.01 -4.37
C ALA A 10 14.62 -1.45 -3.82
N PRO A 11 15.47 -2.30 -4.43
CA PRO A 11 15.50 -3.74 -4.15
C PRO A 11 15.96 -4.11 -2.74
N ASP A 12 16.78 -3.28 -2.09
CA ASP A 12 17.23 -3.49 -0.72
C ASP A 12 16.27 -2.90 0.34
N GLN A 13 15.25 -2.14 -0.08
CA GLN A 13 14.32 -1.48 0.83
C GLN A 13 13.54 -2.48 1.69
N SER A 14 13.31 -3.69 1.18
CA SER A 14 12.67 -4.79 1.92
C SER A 14 13.40 -5.19 3.22
N LYS A 15 14.70 -4.87 3.35
CA LYS A 15 15.47 -5.09 4.58
C LYS A 15 15.23 -4.00 5.63
N ILE A 16 14.74 -2.84 5.20
CA ILE A 16 14.51 -1.64 6.02
C ILE A 16 13.02 -1.56 6.39
N THR A 17 12.13 -1.79 5.43
CA THR A 17 10.66 -1.71 5.58
C THR A 17 9.96 -3.02 5.19
N PRO A 18 10.23 -4.14 5.89
CA PRO A 18 9.68 -5.44 5.55
C PRO A 18 8.14 -5.51 5.59
N PHE A 19 7.47 -4.72 6.42
CA PHE A 19 6.01 -4.73 6.51
C PHE A 19 5.34 -3.92 5.41
N ILE A 20 5.93 -2.81 4.97
CA ILE A 20 5.52 -2.12 3.73
C ILE A 20 5.63 -3.10 2.56
N THR A 21 6.78 -3.76 2.38
CA THR A 21 6.96 -4.75 1.30
C THR A 21 5.95 -5.89 1.40
N LYS A 22 5.68 -6.38 2.62
CA LYS A 22 4.67 -7.43 2.82
C LYS A 22 3.26 -6.95 2.44
N VAL A 23 2.90 -5.71 2.79
CA VAL A 23 1.60 -5.14 2.42
C VAL A 23 1.49 -4.95 0.91
N GLU A 24 2.54 -4.47 0.22
CA GLU A 24 2.57 -4.43 -1.26
C GLU A 24 2.22 -5.79 -1.85
N MET A 25 2.85 -6.86 -1.38
CA MET A 25 2.58 -8.22 -1.86
C MET A 25 1.15 -8.68 -1.56
N LEU A 26 0.64 -8.40 -0.36
CA LEU A 26 -0.73 -8.75 0.05
C LEU A 26 -1.80 -7.95 -0.71
N LEU A 27 -1.45 -6.81 -1.27
CA LEU A 27 -2.32 -5.99 -2.11
C LEU A 27 -2.14 -6.28 -3.62
N GLY A 28 -1.41 -7.33 -3.99
CA GLY A 28 -1.21 -7.68 -5.40
C GLY A 28 -0.18 -6.81 -6.13
N GLY A 29 0.75 -6.19 -5.40
CA GLY A 29 1.78 -5.31 -5.96
C GLY A 29 1.39 -3.84 -6.02
N ILE A 30 0.30 -3.43 -5.36
CA ILE A 30 -0.05 -2.01 -5.24
C ILE A 30 1.04 -1.30 -4.43
N LEU A 31 1.70 -0.34 -5.08
CA LEU A 31 2.81 0.43 -4.53
C LEU A 31 2.32 1.61 -3.68
N GLN A 32 3.22 2.20 -2.90
CA GLN A 32 2.95 3.48 -2.27
C GLN A 32 3.02 4.61 -3.31
N VAL A 33 2.14 5.58 -3.13
CA VAL A 33 2.24 6.92 -3.70
C VAL A 33 3.15 7.74 -2.80
N MET A 34 4.19 8.34 -3.38
CA MET A 34 5.02 9.34 -2.71
C MET A 34 4.50 10.74 -3.00
N PHE A 35 4.28 11.52 -1.94
CA PHE A 35 3.86 12.91 -2.04
C PHE A 35 5.04 13.87 -1.92
N PRO A 36 4.92 15.14 -2.37
CA PRO A 36 6.03 16.10 -2.36
C PRO A 36 6.56 16.48 -0.97
N ASP A 37 5.79 16.26 0.09
CA ASP A 37 6.23 16.45 1.47
C ASP A 37 7.00 15.24 2.05
N GLY A 38 7.26 14.22 1.23
CA GLY A 38 8.00 13.01 1.61
C GLY A 38 7.16 11.95 2.33
N THR A 39 5.85 12.17 2.49
CA THR A 39 4.95 11.14 3.02
C THR A 39 4.54 10.14 1.95
N LEU A 40 4.14 8.95 2.40
CA LEU A 40 3.76 7.80 1.59
C LEU A 40 2.32 7.38 1.91
N GLN A 41 1.63 6.81 0.93
CA GLN A 41 0.32 6.19 1.12
C GLN A 41 0.12 5.03 0.15
N PHE A 42 -0.42 3.90 0.60
CA PHE A 42 -0.89 2.86 -0.32
C PHE A 42 -2.19 3.30 -0.99
N ALA A 43 -2.16 3.42 -2.31
CA ALA A 43 -3.33 3.82 -3.09
C ALA A 43 -3.27 3.24 -4.50
N ASP A 44 -4.41 2.76 -4.99
CA ASP A 44 -4.59 2.46 -6.40
C ASP A 44 -5.12 3.73 -7.11
N GLN A 45 -4.21 4.41 -7.80
CA GLN A 45 -4.47 5.65 -8.54
C GLN A 45 -5.07 5.41 -9.93
N ASP A 46 -5.17 4.17 -10.39
CA ASP A 46 -5.79 3.84 -11.68
C ASP A 46 -7.31 3.70 -11.56
N GLN A 47 -7.81 3.52 -10.33
CA GLN A 47 -9.24 3.42 -10.04
C GLN A 47 -9.92 4.78 -9.94
N ARG A 48 -11.22 4.81 -10.25
CA ARG A 48 -12.07 6.00 -10.11
C ARG A 48 -13.37 5.60 -9.37
N PRO A 49 -13.57 6.02 -8.10
CA PRO A 49 -12.65 6.82 -7.27
C PRO A 49 -11.36 6.07 -6.92
N VAL A 50 -10.32 6.82 -6.54
CA VAL A 50 -9.06 6.26 -6.02
C VAL A 50 -9.35 5.40 -4.80
N ILE A 51 -8.74 4.22 -4.73
CA ILE A 51 -8.88 3.32 -3.58
C ILE A 51 -7.66 3.50 -2.67
N LEU A 52 -7.90 3.74 -1.38
CA LEU A 52 -6.87 3.93 -0.37
C LEU A 52 -6.77 2.70 0.52
N PHE A 53 -5.54 2.34 0.90
CA PHE A 53 -5.28 1.17 1.73
C PHE A 53 -4.49 1.50 3.01
N SER A 54 -4.11 2.76 3.20
CA SER A 54 -3.43 3.24 4.41
C SER A 54 -3.72 4.72 4.63
N PRO A 55 -3.45 5.28 5.83
CA PRO A 55 -3.25 6.71 6.00
C PRO A 55 -2.01 7.18 5.22
N ARG A 56 -1.91 8.50 4.98
CA ARG A 56 -0.72 9.16 4.44
C ARG A 56 0.23 9.48 5.59
N LEU A 57 1.40 8.86 5.62
CA LEU A 57 2.35 8.90 6.73
C LEU A 57 3.81 8.99 6.24
N PRO A 58 4.75 9.51 7.04
CA PRO A 58 6.18 9.29 6.80
C PRO A 58 6.53 7.80 6.71
N GLU A 59 7.55 7.41 5.94
CA GLU A 59 7.91 6.01 5.71
C GLU A 59 8.09 5.17 7.00
N PRO A 60 8.80 5.64 8.05
CA PRO A 60 8.94 4.87 9.28
C PRO A 60 7.61 4.67 10.03
N GLU A 61 6.71 5.66 9.96
CA GLU A 61 5.39 5.58 10.58
C GLU A 61 4.46 4.67 9.77
N LEU A 62 4.57 4.68 8.44
CA LEU A 62 3.85 3.76 7.57
C LEU A 62 4.30 2.31 7.79
N GLU A 63 5.60 2.06 7.95
CA GLU A 63 6.14 0.75 8.29
C GLU A 63 5.57 0.21 9.61
N GLU A 64 5.57 1.05 10.65
CA GLU A 64 5.00 0.69 11.94
C GLU A 64 3.48 0.47 11.86
N PHE A 65 2.77 1.30 11.09
CA PHE A 65 1.35 1.12 10.81
C PHE A 65 1.06 -0.22 10.12
N CYS A 66 1.84 -0.57 9.09
CA CYS A 66 1.72 -1.84 8.38
C CYS A 66 2.01 -3.02 9.33
N ARG A 67 3.01 -2.91 10.21
CA ARG A 67 3.34 -3.93 11.21
C ARG A 67 2.19 -4.16 12.19
N LEU A 68 1.62 -3.09 12.74
CA LEU A 68 0.54 -3.17 13.72
C LEU A 68 -0.75 -3.75 13.12
N ASN A 69 -1.00 -3.48 11.84
CA ASN A 69 -2.24 -3.83 11.14
C ASN A 69 -2.11 -5.01 10.17
N ILE A 70 -1.00 -5.75 10.18
CA ILE A 70 -0.71 -6.76 9.15
C ILE A 70 -1.83 -7.80 9.00
N LYS A 71 -2.51 -8.15 10.10
CA LYS A 71 -3.63 -9.10 10.10
C LYS A 71 -4.82 -8.64 9.25
N MET A 72 -5.07 -7.32 9.17
CA MET A 72 -6.14 -6.76 8.35
C MET A 72 -5.85 -6.99 6.87
N TYR A 73 -4.59 -6.77 6.46
CA TYR A 73 -4.14 -7.03 5.09
C TYR A 73 -4.11 -8.51 4.74
N GLU A 74 -3.67 -9.36 5.67
CA GLU A 74 -3.72 -10.82 5.49
C GLU A 74 -5.15 -11.32 5.31
N GLN A 75 -6.10 -10.83 6.12
CA GLN A 75 -7.51 -11.17 5.99
C GLN A 75 -8.09 -10.70 4.66
N HIS A 76 -7.80 -9.45 4.27
CA HIS A 76 -8.23 -8.90 2.98
C HIS A 76 -7.70 -9.74 1.81
N TYR A 77 -6.41 -10.10 1.84
CA TYR A 77 -5.80 -10.98 0.84
C TYR A 77 -6.52 -12.33 0.77
N GLN A 78 -6.77 -12.99 1.90
CA GLN A 78 -7.47 -14.28 1.91
C GLN A 78 -8.89 -14.19 1.33
N GLN A 79 -9.60 -13.09 1.58
CA GLN A 79 -10.95 -12.87 1.08
C GLN A 79 -10.99 -12.56 -0.43
N HIS A 80 -9.91 -12.03 -0.99
CA HIS A 80 -9.88 -11.51 -2.35
C HIS A 80 -8.76 -12.08 -3.22
N LYS A 81 -8.15 -13.19 -2.80
CA LYS A 81 -6.99 -13.79 -3.48
C LYS A 81 -7.26 -14.04 -4.97
N GLU A 82 -8.42 -14.57 -5.33
CA GLU A 82 -8.78 -14.83 -6.73
C GLU A 82 -8.88 -13.53 -7.55
N ALA A 83 -9.42 -12.46 -6.97
CA ALA A 83 -9.49 -11.16 -7.62
C ALA A 83 -8.07 -10.58 -7.84
N ILE A 84 -7.21 -10.66 -6.82
CA ILE A 84 -5.81 -10.22 -6.88
C ILE A 84 -5.04 -11.00 -7.96
N ASP A 85 -5.20 -12.33 -8.02
CA ASP A 85 -4.56 -13.18 -9.03
C ASP A 85 -5.05 -12.84 -10.46
N ASN A 86 -6.24 -12.24 -10.59
CA ASN A 86 -6.82 -11.74 -11.85
C ASN A 86 -6.55 -10.24 -12.11
N PHE A 87 -5.62 -9.63 -11.37
CA PHE A 87 -5.26 -8.20 -11.48
C PHE A 87 -6.42 -7.24 -11.15
N GLU A 88 -7.38 -7.67 -10.34
CA GLU A 88 -8.47 -6.83 -9.86
C GLU A 88 -8.15 -6.25 -8.48
N THR A 89 -8.35 -4.94 -8.33
CA THR A 89 -8.23 -4.25 -7.05
C THR A 89 -9.55 -4.26 -6.29
N ARG A 90 -9.56 -4.83 -5.09
CA ARG A 90 -10.72 -4.79 -4.18
C ARG A 90 -10.49 -3.75 -3.08
N PRO A 91 -11.47 -2.87 -2.79
CA PRO A 91 -11.35 -1.95 -1.66
C PRO A 91 -11.21 -2.71 -0.34
N ILE A 92 -10.35 -2.21 0.55
CA ILE A 92 -10.31 -2.64 1.94
C ILE A 92 -11.24 -1.75 2.77
N THR A 93 -11.96 -2.34 3.73
CA THR A 93 -12.70 -1.55 4.71
C THR A 93 -11.70 -0.72 5.53
N GLN A 94 -11.89 0.58 5.57
CA GLN A 94 -11.01 1.47 6.34
C GLN A 94 -11.05 1.11 7.84
N PHE A 95 -9.88 0.93 8.43
CA PHE A 95 -9.68 0.54 9.83
C PHE A 95 -8.76 1.49 10.62
N TRP A 96 -8.43 2.64 10.01
CA TRP A 96 -7.61 3.71 10.56
C TRP A 96 -8.42 5.01 10.65
#